data_AF-A0A7S2QCE7-F1
#
_entry.id   AF-A0A7S2QCE7-F1
#
_cell.length_a   1.000
_cell.length_b   1.000
_cell.length_c   1.000
_cell.angle_alpha   90.00
_cell.angle_beta   90.00
_cell.angle_gamma   90.00
#
_symmetry.space_group_name_H-M   'P 1'
#
loop_
_entity.id
_entity.type
_entity.pdbx_description
1 polymer ?
#
loop_
_entity_poly.entity_id
_entity_poly.type
_entity_poly.pdbx_seq_one_letter_code
_entity_poly.pdbx_strand_id
1 'polypeptide(L)'
;MGAAVALMGCVETAVTLCGEVYHKVNERVSEDLEGDDVEGEVFVLICALDYKMTSNPLSCSIDGKNMEILLDACGVPRENITAMYDEQCTKQAVLQAIKDIGDRCGENDYFVFYYSGHGTNLEDYSGDEADGQDEAFCFVDFQGQISYDSCMSDDVFAQAVTDCVRDDVKVIILTDCCHSGTIADFHCGDWAGRRALSIAGCLDHQTSGDIGRGGIFSHSMMMAIAELQEEGEDEYSCGKLYNKTLQKDEEAFASQQDICLQCAPGLLPNHMAWPLIPKRPYAAPYGRRCYG
;
A
#
# COMPACT_ATOMS: atom_id res chain seq x y z
N MET A 1 -46.92 9.61 -46.98
CA MET A 1 -46.89 8.68 -45.84
C MET A 1 -45.71 7.74 -46.05
N GLY A 2 -44.80 7.65 -45.08
CA GLY A 2 -43.64 6.77 -45.13
C GLY A 2 -42.38 7.45 -44.62
N ALA A 3 -42.24 7.51 -43.29
CA ALA A 3 -41.00 7.87 -42.62
C ALA A 3 -40.05 6.66 -42.62
N ALA A 4 -38.76 6.86 -42.87
CA ALA A 4 -37.71 5.89 -42.56
C ALA A 4 -36.46 6.66 -42.10
N VAL A 5 -36.29 6.76 -40.78
CA VAL A 5 -35.31 6.05 -39.94
C VAL A 5 -33.90 6.61 -40.10
N ALA A 6 -33.53 7.41 -39.09
CA ALA A 6 -32.17 7.82 -38.79
C ALA A 6 -31.33 6.59 -38.42
N LEU A 7 -30.20 6.41 -39.10
CA LEU A 7 -29.17 5.50 -38.65
C LEU A 7 -28.25 6.24 -37.68
N MET A 8 -28.39 5.80 -36.45
CA MET A 8 -27.66 6.13 -35.23
C MET A 8 -26.16 5.97 -35.45
N GLY A 9 -25.39 6.96 -34.99
CA GLY A 9 -23.93 6.94 -35.03
C GLY A 9 -23.37 5.73 -34.30
N CYS A 10 -22.36 5.09 -34.90
CA CYS A 10 -21.50 4.16 -34.20
C CYS A 10 -20.89 4.87 -32.99
N VAL A 11 -21.13 4.30 -31.82
CA VAL A 11 -20.44 4.63 -30.59
C VAL A 11 -19.00 4.15 -30.78
N GLU A 12 -18.06 5.06 -30.95
CA GLU A 12 -16.64 4.74 -30.75
C GLU A 12 -16.47 4.40 -29.28
N THR A 13 -16.32 3.11 -28.97
CA THR A 13 -15.70 2.67 -27.73
C THR A 13 -14.28 3.21 -27.73
N ALA A 14 -14.06 4.32 -27.02
CA ALA A 14 -12.73 4.77 -26.69
C ALA A 14 -12.09 3.68 -25.81
N VAL A 15 -11.24 2.88 -26.43
CA VAL A 15 -10.22 2.13 -25.69
C VAL A 15 -9.27 3.19 -25.18
N THR A 16 -9.48 3.66 -23.96
CA THR A 16 -8.51 4.49 -23.26
C THR A 16 -7.22 3.66 -23.20
N LEU A 17 -6.20 4.06 -23.94
CA LEU A 17 -4.86 3.51 -23.76
C LEU A 17 -4.43 3.91 -22.35
N CYS A 18 -4.59 3.02 -21.37
CA CYS A 18 -3.92 3.16 -20.08
C CYS A 18 -2.43 3.33 -20.38
N GLY A 19 -1.83 4.41 -19.88
CA GLY A 19 -0.38 4.61 -19.99
C GLY A 19 0.38 3.43 -19.38
N GLU A 20 1.65 3.26 -19.74
CA GLU A 20 2.48 2.23 -19.10
C GLU A 20 2.53 2.48 -17.59
N VAL A 21 2.22 1.44 -16.80
CA VAL A 21 2.35 1.46 -15.34
C VAL A 21 3.84 1.58 -15.01
N TYR A 22 4.17 2.52 -14.13
CA TYR A 22 5.53 2.63 -13.62
C TYR A 22 5.77 1.49 -12.64
N HIS A 23 6.77 0.65 -12.89
CA HIS A 23 7.08 -0.52 -12.06
C HIS A 23 8.60 -0.69 -11.92
N LYS A 24 9.07 -0.79 -10.68
CA LYS A 24 10.47 -1.02 -10.32
C LYS A 24 10.61 -2.06 -9.21
N VAL A 25 11.58 -2.95 -9.35
CA VAL A 25 11.90 -4.00 -8.37
C VAL A 25 13.39 -3.90 -8.04
N ASN A 26 13.72 -3.62 -6.78
CA ASN A 26 15.10 -3.43 -6.28
C ASN A 26 15.97 -2.47 -7.11
N GLU A 27 15.35 -1.56 -7.87
CA GLU A 27 16.03 -0.66 -8.78
C GLU A 27 15.81 0.77 -8.33
N ARG A 28 16.90 1.50 -8.06
CA ARG A 28 16.81 2.91 -7.69
C ARG A 28 16.07 3.74 -8.74
N VAL A 29 15.27 4.69 -8.27
CA VAL A 29 14.48 5.62 -9.08
C VAL A 29 15.02 7.04 -8.99
N SER A 30 14.46 7.96 -9.78
CA SER A 30 14.80 9.39 -9.67
C SER A 30 14.48 9.91 -8.27
N GLU A 31 15.41 10.67 -7.69
CA GLU A 31 15.26 11.28 -6.36
C GLU A 31 14.90 12.76 -6.42
N ASP A 32 15.08 13.40 -7.59
CA ASP A 32 14.81 14.81 -7.80
C ASP A 32 13.32 15.07 -7.57
N LEU A 33 13.01 15.76 -6.46
CA LEU A 33 11.66 16.24 -6.15
C LEU A 33 11.20 17.16 -7.29
N GLU A 34 10.29 16.64 -8.12
CA GLU A 34 9.65 17.39 -9.18
C GLU A 34 8.16 17.40 -8.91
N GLY A 35 7.70 18.43 -8.21
CA GLY A 35 6.26 18.66 -8.01
C GLY A 35 5.74 18.18 -6.65
N ASP A 36 5.08 19.15 -6.02
CA ASP A 36 4.26 19.16 -4.81
C ASP A 36 4.96 19.17 -3.46
N ASP A 37 4.60 20.20 -2.68
CA ASP A 37 4.84 20.26 -1.25
C ASP A 37 3.96 19.21 -0.54
N VAL A 38 4.35 18.78 0.67
CA VAL A 38 3.48 17.96 1.54
C VAL A 38 2.28 18.80 2.01
N GLU A 39 1.23 18.84 1.20
CA GLU A 39 -0.07 19.45 1.52
C GLU A 39 -1.12 18.37 1.83
N GLY A 40 -2.04 18.68 2.75
CA GLY A 40 -3.17 17.83 3.13
C GLY A 40 -3.01 17.13 4.48
N GLU A 41 -4.13 16.66 5.03
CA GLU A 41 -4.17 15.78 6.19
C GLU A 41 -3.87 14.34 5.79
N VAL A 42 -3.35 13.55 6.74
CA VAL A 42 -3.04 12.14 6.51
C VAL A 42 -4.05 11.25 7.22
N PHE A 43 -4.71 10.39 6.46
CA PHE A 43 -5.61 9.35 6.96
C PHE A 43 -4.98 7.98 6.73
N VAL A 44 -4.99 7.13 7.75
CA VAL A 44 -4.28 5.84 7.71
C VAL A 44 -5.19 4.71 8.11
N LEU A 45 -5.21 3.65 7.29
CA LEU A 45 -5.78 2.36 7.62
C LEU A 45 -4.64 1.35 7.81
N ILE A 46 -4.49 0.85 9.03
CA ILE A 46 -3.53 -0.23 9.37
C ILE A 46 -4.31 -1.53 9.49
N CYS A 47 -3.89 -2.54 8.74
CA CYS A 47 -4.37 -3.92 8.87
C CYS A 47 -3.18 -4.84 9.16
N ALA A 48 -3.14 -5.43 10.35
CA ALA A 48 -2.06 -6.34 10.74
C ALA A 48 -2.62 -7.63 11.36
N LEU A 49 -2.25 -8.78 10.80
CA LEU A 49 -2.84 -10.08 11.16
C LEU A 49 -1.78 -11.10 11.57
N ASP A 50 -1.89 -11.65 12.78
CA ASP A 50 -1.00 -12.71 13.29
C ASP A 50 -1.54 -14.12 12.99
N TYR A 51 -2.80 -14.25 12.56
CA TYR A 51 -3.44 -15.52 12.20
C TYR A 51 -3.34 -16.63 13.25
N LYS A 52 -3.40 -16.26 14.55
CA LYS A 52 -3.19 -17.17 15.69
C LYS A 52 -4.14 -18.38 15.72
N MET A 53 -5.29 -18.24 15.07
CA MET A 53 -6.33 -19.26 14.99
C MET A 53 -6.16 -20.21 13.80
N THR A 54 -5.15 -20.00 12.95
CA THR A 54 -4.86 -20.82 11.75
C THR A 54 -3.63 -21.71 11.97
N SER A 55 -3.30 -22.56 10.99
CA SER A 55 -2.06 -23.37 11.00
C SER A 55 -0.80 -22.58 10.62
N ASN A 56 -0.93 -21.34 10.16
CA ASN A 56 0.17 -20.53 9.64
C ASN A 56 0.25 -19.17 10.37
N PRO A 57 0.60 -19.16 11.68
CA PRO A 57 0.68 -17.91 12.44
C PRO A 57 1.86 -17.05 11.99
N LEU A 58 1.72 -15.73 12.13
CA LEU A 58 2.73 -14.69 11.90
C LEU A 58 2.87 -13.77 13.13
N SER A 59 3.72 -12.76 13.03
CA SER A 59 3.92 -11.72 14.05
C SER A 59 3.69 -10.28 13.55
N CYS A 60 2.85 -10.13 12.52
CA CYS A 60 2.54 -8.87 11.83
C CYS A 60 1.98 -7.76 12.73
N SER A 61 1.33 -8.09 13.84
CA SER A 61 0.86 -7.09 14.81
C SER A 61 2.00 -6.28 15.43
N ILE A 62 3.25 -6.77 15.35
CA ILE A 62 4.45 -5.99 15.70
C ILE A 62 4.65 -4.86 14.69
N ASP A 63 4.49 -5.11 13.39
CA ASP A 63 4.63 -4.10 12.36
C ASP A 63 3.55 -3.03 12.44
N GLY A 64 2.29 -3.44 12.63
CA GLY A 64 1.19 -2.48 12.83
C GLY A 64 1.46 -1.54 14.01
N LYS A 65 1.97 -2.06 15.13
CA LYS A 65 2.36 -1.24 16.29
C LYS A 65 3.54 -0.32 16.00
N ASN A 66 4.52 -0.80 15.24
CA ASN A 66 5.65 0.03 14.82
C ASN A 66 5.17 1.17 13.90
N MET A 67 4.21 0.90 13.02
CA MET A 67 3.57 1.91 12.18
C MET A 67 2.82 2.94 13.04
N GLU A 68 2.04 2.52 14.04
CA GLU A 68 1.41 3.46 14.98
C GLU A 68 2.43 4.36 15.70
N ILE A 69 3.59 3.84 16.10
CA ILE A 69 4.67 4.61 16.72
C ILE A 69 5.25 5.65 15.73
N LEU A 70 5.43 5.27 14.46
CA LEU A 70 5.85 6.19 13.40
C LEU A 70 4.81 7.30 13.22
N LEU A 71 3.53 6.96 13.09
CA LEU A 71 2.44 7.93 12.91
C LEU A 71 2.35 8.94 14.06
N ASP A 72 2.50 8.47 15.31
CA ASP A 72 2.59 9.33 16.49
C ASP A 72 3.85 10.23 16.46
N ALA A 73 4.95 9.76 15.88
CA ALA A 73 6.14 10.59 15.65
C ALA A 73 5.93 11.65 14.56
N CYS A 74 5.17 11.35 13.51
CA CYS A 74 4.76 12.27 12.46
C CYS A 74 3.66 13.25 12.91
N GLY A 75 3.04 13.00 14.07
CA GLY A 75 1.95 13.81 14.60
C GLY A 75 0.67 13.68 13.77
N VAL A 76 0.41 12.51 13.19
CA VAL A 76 -0.87 12.20 12.55
C VAL A 76 -1.95 12.16 13.64
N PRO A 77 -3.06 12.91 13.50
CA PRO A 77 -4.12 12.93 14.49
C PRO A 77 -4.68 11.52 14.73
N ARG A 78 -4.91 11.16 16.00
CA ARG A 78 -5.38 9.80 16.36
C ARG A 78 -6.71 9.48 15.70
N GLU A 79 -7.59 10.46 15.55
CA GLU A 79 -8.87 10.34 14.86
C GLU A 79 -8.72 9.97 13.38
N ASN A 80 -7.58 10.26 12.75
CA ASN A 80 -7.30 9.93 11.35
C ASN A 80 -6.64 8.54 11.19
N ILE A 81 -6.38 7.84 12.30
CA ILE A 81 -5.77 6.50 12.28
C ILE A 81 -6.84 5.46 12.62
N THR A 82 -7.11 4.57 11.68
CA THR A 82 -7.92 3.37 11.88
C THR A 82 -6.99 2.17 11.91
N ALA A 83 -6.75 1.60 13.09
CA ALA A 83 -5.92 0.40 13.24
C ALA A 83 -6.78 -0.83 13.54
N MET A 84 -6.64 -1.85 12.70
CA MET A 84 -7.38 -3.10 12.76
C MET A 84 -6.39 -4.26 12.92
N TYR A 85 -6.68 -5.14 13.88
CA TYR A 85 -5.83 -6.27 14.22
C TYR A 85 -6.60 -7.59 14.26
N ASP A 86 -5.98 -8.66 13.78
CA ASP A 86 -6.48 -10.04 13.85
C ASP A 86 -7.97 -10.13 13.43
N GLU A 87 -8.87 -10.56 14.31
CA GLU A 87 -10.30 -10.78 14.00
C GLU A 87 -11.09 -9.50 13.69
N GLN A 88 -10.49 -8.31 13.88
CA GLN A 88 -11.07 -7.05 13.40
C GLN A 88 -10.94 -6.93 11.89
N CYS A 89 -9.88 -7.50 11.31
CA CYS A 89 -9.56 -7.48 9.89
C CYS A 89 -10.40 -8.50 9.11
N THR A 90 -11.73 -8.32 9.15
CA THR A 90 -12.63 -9.03 8.23
C THR A 90 -12.74 -8.25 6.93
N LYS A 91 -12.88 -8.95 5.80
CA LYS A 91 -13.08 -8.34 4.46
C LYS A 91 -14.10 -7.20 4.49
N GLN A 92 -15.26 -7.44 5.08
CA GLN A 92 -16.34 -6.45 5.16
C GLN A 92 -15.98 -5.25 6.05
N ALA A 93 -15.32 -5.47 7.18
CA ALA A 93 -14.91 -4.39 8.07
C ALA A 93 -13.84 -3.51 7.42
N VAL A 94 -12.91 -4.09 6.66
CA VAL A 94 -11.87 -3.36 5.93
C VAL A 94 -12.49 -2.53 4.80
N LEU A 95 -13.40 -3.11 4.01
CA LEU A 95 -14.14 -2.36 2.98
C LEU A 95 -14.92 -1.17 3.59
N GLN A 96 -15.56 -1.38 4.73
CA GLN A 96 -16.25 -0.30 5.43
C GLN A 96 -15.28 0.78 5.94
N ALA A 97 -14.10 0.40 6.43
CA ALA A 97 -13.09 1.34 6.88
C ALA A 97 -12.53 2.18 5.73
N ILE A 98 -12.28 1.58 4.55
CA ILE A 98 -11.89 2.30 3.33
C ILE A 98 -12.96 3.34 2.98
N LYS A 99 -14.24 2.94 2.99
CA LYS A 99 -15.36 3.84 2.74
C LYS A 99 -15.42 5.00 3.75
N ASP A 100 -15.35 4.68 5.04
CA ASP A 100 -15.47 5.68 6.11
C ASP A 100 -14.31 6.68 6.10
N ILE A 101 -13.11 6.24 5.70
CA ILE A 101 -11.96 7.13 5.49
C ILE A 101 -12.15 7.96 4.22
N GLY A 102 -12.56 7.35 3.11
CA GLY A 102 -12.85 8.05 1.85
C GLY A 102 -13.88 9.17 2.01
N ASP A 103 -14.93 8.94 2.81
CA ASP A 103 -15.96 9.94 3.16
C ASP A 103 -15.40 11.14 3.96
N ARG A 104 -14.21 10.99 4.58
CA ARG A 104 -13.56 12.03 5.41
C ARG A 104 -12.43 12.75 4.67
N CYS A 105 -11.79 12.11 3.70
CA CYS A 105 -10.71 12.71 2.92
C CYS A 105 -11.21 13.88 2.08
N GLY A 106 -10.49 15.00 2.13
CA GLY A 106 -10.67 16.17 1.28
C GLY A 106 -9.69 16.23 0.12
N GLU A 107 -9.70 17.37 -0.57
CA GLU A 107 -8.77 17.67 -1.67
C GLU A 107 -7.31 17.68 -1.16
N ASN A 108 -6.41 17.04 -1.90
CA ASN A 108 -4.96 16.93 -1.62
C ASN A 108 -4.57 16.15 -0.35
N ASP A 109 -5.52 15.64 0.43
CA ASP A 109 -5.25 14.75 1.56
C ASP A 109 -4.55 13.46 1.11
N TYR A 110 -3.94 12.77 2.07
CA TYR A 110 -3.33 11.46 1.86
C TYR A 110 -4.20 10.35 2.46
N PHE A 111 -4.46 9.31 1.68
CA PHE A 111 -4.91 8.02 2.19
C PHE A 111 -3.75 7.02 2.15
N VAL A 112 -3.33 6.56 3.32
CA VAL A 112 -2.29 5.54 3.47
C VAL A 112 -2.93 4.22 3.91
N PHE A 113 -2.81 3.19 3.09
CA PHE A 113 -3.18 1.83 3.44
C PHE A 113 -1.92 1.04 3.79
N TYR A 114 -1.85 0.52 5.01
CA TYR A 114 -0.73 -0.31 5.47
C TYR A 114 -1.23 -1.71 5.80
N TYR A 115 -0.66 -2.73 5.16
CA TYR A 115 -1.00 -4.14 5.37
C TYR A 115 0.24 -4.95 5.74
N SER A 116 0.14 -5.75 6.80
CA SER A 116 1.12 -6.80 7.13
C SER A 116 0.37 -8.09 7.45
N GLY A 117 0.66 -9.14 6.68
CA GLY A 117 -0.08 -10.40 6.76
C GLY A 117 0.32 -11.39 5.66
N HIS A 118 -0.48 -12.44 5.49
CA HIS A 118 -0.33 -13.34 4.35
C HIS A 118 -0.89 -12.70 3.08
N GLY A 119 -0.23 -12.98 1.95
CA GLY A 119 -0.81 -12.83 0.62
C GLY A 119 -0.99 -14.20 -0.02
N THR A 120 -1.97 -14.31 -0.91
CA THR A 120 -2.26 -15.55 -1.64
C THR A 120 -2.73 -15.21 -3.05
N ASN A 121 -2.84 -16.25 -3.88
CA ASN A 121 -3.40 -16.11 -5.22
C ASN A 121 -4.81 -16.70 -5.23
N LEU A 122 -5.76 -15.97 -5.79
CA LEU A 122 -7.11 -16.47 -6.07
C LEU A 122 -7.24 -16.78 -7.56
N GLU A 123 -8.25 -17.58 -7.93
CA GLU A 123 -8.57 -17.80 -9.34
C GLU A 123 -9.11 -16.48 -9.91
N ASP A 124 -8.48 -15.97 -10.97
CA ASP A 124 -8.88 -14.75 -11.67
C ASP A 124 -10.18 -15.01 -12.47
N TYR A 125 -11.20 -14.19 -12.21
CA TYR A 125 -12.48 -14.22 -12.93
C TYR A 125 -12.66 -13.04 -13.90
N SER A 126 -11.78 -12.04 -13.83
CA SER A 126 -11.75 -10.81 -14.61
C SER A 126 -10.98 -11.00 -15.93
N GLY A 127 -9.89 -11.77 -15.91
CA GLY A 127 -9.04 -12.11 -17.05
C GLY A 127 -8.04 -11.02 -17.42
N ASP A 128 -7.73 -10.12 -16.50
CA ASP A 128 -6.79 -9.01 -16.65
C ASP A 128 -5.34 -9.40 -16.31
N GLU A 129 -5.16 -10.46 -15.53
CA GLU A 129 -3.86 -11.04 -15.16
C GLU A 129 -3.36 -12.05 -16.22
N ALA A 130 -2.08 -11.98 -16.58
CA ALA A 130 -1.51 -12.79 -17.66
C ALA A 130 -1.33 -14.28 -17.30
N ASP A 131 -1.32 -14.61 -16.00
CA ASP A 131 -1.20 -15.98 -15.49
C ASP A 131 -2.55 -16.56 -15.02
N GLY A 132 -3.62 -15.76 -15.03
CA GLY A 132 -4.97 -16.13 -14.62
C GLY A 132 -5.15 -16.32 -13.11
N GLN A 133 -4.40 -15.57 -12.29
CA GLN A 133 -4.55 -15.54 -10.84
C GLN A 133 -4.51 -14.12 -10.28
N ASP A 134 -5.46 -13.76 -9.41
CA ASP A 134 -5.46 -12.47 -8.72
C ASP A 134 -4.59 -12.54 -7.46
N GLU A 135 -3.77 -11.52 -7.19
CA GLU A 135 -3.13 -11.38 -5.88
C GLU A 135 -4.20 -11.00 -4.83
N ALA A 136 -4.10 -11.54 -3.60
CA ALA A 136 -5.13 -11.34 -2.59
C ALA A 136 -4.60 -11.18 -1.16
N PHE A 137 -5.18 -10.21 -0.46
CA PHE A 137 -5.02 -10.05 0.98
C PHE A 137 -5.77 -11.15 1.74
N CYS A 138 -5.04 -11.86 2.59
CA CYS A 138 -5.63 -12.87 3.47
C CYS A 138 -6.24 -12.21 4.71
N PHE A 139 -7.48 -11.72 4.61
CA PHE A 139 -8.27 -11.35 5.77
C PHE A 139 -8.95 -12.56 6.41
N VAL A 140 -9.50 -12.38 7.62
CA VAL A 140 -10.10 -13.47 8.41
C VAL A 140 -11.61 -13.31 8.56
N ASP A 141 -12.30 -14.38 8.89
CA ASP A 141 -13.67 -14.32 9.38
C ASP A 141 -13.73 -13.94 10.88
N PHE A 142 -14.94 -13.84 11.44
CA PHE A 142 -15.15 -13.54 12.87
C PHE A 142 -14.63 -14.63 13.81
N GLN A 143 -14.20 -15.79 13.29
CA GLN A 143 -13.57 -16.88 14.04
C GLN A 143 -12.03 -16.88 13.87
N GLY A 144 -11.47 -15.89 13.17
CA GLY A 144 -10.03 -15.78 12.90
C GLY A 144 -9.53 -16.79 11.87
N GLN A 145 -10.41 -17.39 11.07
CA GLN A 145 -10.03 -18.34 10.01
C GLN A 145 -9.87 -17.64 8.67
N ILE A 146 -8.96 -18.15 7.85
CA ILE A 146 -8.84 -17.75 6.43
C ILE A 146 -9.69 -18.71 5.59
N SER A 147 -10.45 -18.14 4.67
CA SER A 147 -11.23 -18.84 3.66
C SER A 147 -11.23 -18.02 2.36
N TYR A 148 -11.64 -18.63 1.26
CA TYR A 148 -11.81 -17.91 -0.02
C TYR A 148 -12.68 -16.65 0.14
N ASP A 149 -13.80 -16.75 0.89
CA ASP A 149 -14.73 -15.64 1.11
C ASP A 149 -14.16 -14.55 2.03
N SER A 150 -13.23 -14.91 2.92
CA SER A 150 -12.57 -13.93 3.78
C SER A 150 -11.43 -13.22 3.08
N CYS A 151 -10.80 -13.80 2.06
CA CYS A 151 -9.78 -13.12 1.26
C CYS A 151 -10.37 -11.98 0.41
N MET A 152 -9.55 -10.97 0.14
CA MET A 152 -9.87 -9.84 -0.73
C MET A 152 -8.86 -9.79 -1.86
N SER A 153 -9.31 -9.99 -3.11
CA SER A 153 -8.46 -9.76 -4.27
C SER A 153 -8.06 -8.29 -4.36
N ASP A 154 -6.91 -8.04 -4.96
CA ASP A 154 -6.45 -6.75 -5.45
C ASP A 154 -7.53 -6.01 -6.25
N ASP A 155 -8.27 -6.71 -7.09
CA ASP A 155 -9.37 -6.23 -7.92
C ASP A 155 -10.49 -5.57 -7.08
N VAL A 156 -10.94 -6.29 -6.03
CA VAL A 156 -11.94 -5.79 -5.07
C VAL A 156 -11.38 -4.64 -4.24
N PHE A 157 -10.09 -4.71 -3.88
CA PHE A 157 -9.43 -3.65 -3.13
C PHE A 157 -9.30 -2.37 -3.96
N ALA A 158 -8.82 -2.47 -5.20
CA ALA A 158 -8.68 -1.38 -6.16
C ALA A 158 -10.03 -0.73 -6.42
N GLN A 159 -11.08 -1.51 -6.68
CA GLN A 159 -12.44 -0.99 -6.82
C GLN A 159 -12.92 -0.28 -5.54
N ALA A 160 -12.71 -0.85 -4.36
CA ALA A 160 -13.13 -0.22 -3.11
C ALA A 160 -12.45 1.14 -2.88
N VAL A 161 -11.15 1.23 -3.16
CA VAL A 161 -10.41 2.50 -3.04
C VAL A 161 -10.85 3.48 -4.12
N THR A 162 -11.01 3.04 -5.36
CA THR A 162 -11.38 3.92 -6.48
C THR A 162 -12.82 4.44 -6.37
N ASP A 163 -13.76 3.62 -5.90
CA ASP A 163 -15.14 4.04 -5.68
C ASP A 163 -15.33 4.98 -4.47
N CYS A 164 -14.53 4.79 -3.41
CA CYS A 164 -14.76 5.49 -2.14
C CYS A 164 -13.83 6.68 -1.90
N VAL A 165 -12.61 6.64 -2.43
CA VAL A 165 -11.61 7.70 -2.24
C VAL A 165 -11.59 8.59 -3.48
N ARG A 166 -11.66 9.91 -3.27
CA ARG A 166 -11.71 10.91 -4.35
C ARG A 166 -10.44 10.88 -5.21
N ASP A 167 -10.56 11.25 -6.49
CA ASP A 167 -9.43 11.26 -7.44
C ASP A 167 -8.30 12.25 -7.07
N ASP A 168 -8.61 13.29 -6.30
CA ASP A 168 -7.68 14.34 -5.84
C ASP A 168 -6.98 14.00 -4.51
N VAL A 169 -7.28 12.84 -3.92
CA VAL A 169 -6.58 12.30 -2.76
C VAL A 169 -5.35 11.52 -3.24
N LYS A 170 -4.23 11.70 -2.55
CA LYS A 170 -2.98 10.97 -2.80
C LYS A 170 -3.05 9.63 -2.08
N VAL A 171 -2.95 8.52 -2.81
CA VAL A 171 -3.05 7.18 -2.24
C VAL A 171 -1.67 6.54 -2.16
N ILE A 172 -1.29 6.06 -0.97
CA ILE A 172 -0.06 5.30 -0.74
C ILE A 172 -0.42 3.95 -0.14
N ILE A 173 -0.04 2.88 -0.83
CA ILE A 173 -0.28 1.50 -0.41
C ILE A 173 1.05 0.90 0.02
N LEU A 174 1.12 0.41 1.25
CA LEU A 174 2.32 -0.18 1.84
C LEU A 174 2.00 -1.60 2.27
N THR A 175 2.68 -2.59 1.69
CA THR A 175 2.40 -3.99 1.97
C THR A 175 3.65 -4.76 2.38
N ASP A 176 3.55 -5.51 3.45
CA ASP A 176 4.56 -6.46 3.91
C ASP A 176 3.95 -7.87 3.88
N CYS A 177 3.81 -8.42 2.67
CA CYS A 177 3.18 -9.71 2.42
C CYS A 177 3.68 -10.38 1.14
N CYS A 178 3.64 -11.71 1.13
CA CYS A 178 3.99 -12.54 -0.03
C CYS A 178 3.09 -12.24 -1.22
N HIS A 179 3.60 -12.35 -2.45
CA HIS A 179 2.78 -12.16 -3.68
C HIS A 179 2.01 -10.84 -3.64
N SER A 180 2.72 -9.73 -3.40
CA SER A 180 2.12 -8.38 -3.40
C SER A 180 2.73 -7.44 -4.43
N GLY A 181 3.35 -8.01 -5.46
CA GLY A 181 4.09 -7.25 -6.46
C GLY A 181 3.16 -6.42 -7.34
N THR A 182 1.90 -6.84 -7.47
CA THR A 182 0.81 -6.22 -8.25
C THR A 182 -0.45 -5.93 -7.43
N ILE A 183 -0.44 -6.13 -6.10
CA ILE A 183 -1.56 -6.09 -5.12
C ILE A 183 -2.50 -4.86 -5.15
N ALA A 184 -2.12 -3.81 -5.86
CA ALA A 184 -2.91 -2.59 -6.02
C ALA A 184 -3.61 -2.50 -7.39
N ASP A 185 -3.31 -3.45 -8.28
CA ASP A 185 -3.74 -3.53 -9.68
C ASP A 185 -3.74 -2.17 -10.39
N PHE A 186 -2.56 -1.54 -10.49
CA PHE A 186 -2.43 -0.28 -11.23
C PHE A 186 -2.60 -0.44 -12.75
N HIS A 187 -2.75 -1.67 -13.25
CA HIS A 187 -3.01 -1.94 -14.65
C HIS A 187 -4.48 -1.71 -15.02
N CYS A 188 -5.40 -1.79 -14.05
CA CYS A 188 -6.78 -1.39 -14.21
C CYS A 188 -6.95 0.10 -14.55
N GLY A 189 -7.90 0.37 -15.46
CA GLY A 189 -8.21 1.72 -15.93
C GLY A 189 -8.81 2.65 -14.87
N ASP A 190 -9.27 2.11 -13.73
CA ASP A 190 -9.87 2.88 -12.65
C ASP A 190 -8.86 3.78 -11.93
N TRP A 191 -7.56 3.49 -12.06
CA TRP A 191 -6.47 4.33 -11.55
C TRP A 191 -6.06 5.47 -12.49
N ALA A 192 -6.61 5.53 -13.71
CA ALA A 192 -6.19 6.51 -14.70
C ALA A 192 -6.41 7.95 -14.21
N GLY A 193 -5.32 8.75 -14.17
CA GLY A 193 -5.35 10.13 -13.73
C GLY A 193 -5.34 10.32 -12.20
N ARG A 194 -5.33 9.24 -11.43
CA ARG A 194 -5.20 9.28 -9.97
C ARG A 194 -3.74 9.37 -9.54
N ARG A 195 -3.54 9.95 -8.36
CA ARG A 195 -2.23 10.00 -7.71
C ARG A 195 -2.13 8.85 -6.71
N ALA A 196 -1.76 7.67 -7.19
CA ALA A 196 -1.62 6.48 -6.37
C ALA A 196 -0.31 5.74 -6.63
N LEU A 197 0.33 5.25 -5.56
CA LEU A 197 1.49 4.38 -5.65
C LEU A 197 1.47 3.29 -4.59
N SER A 198 2.19 2.20 -4.82
CA SER A 198 2.41 1.13 -3.86
C SER A 198 3.90 0.90 -3.64
N ILE A 199 4.28 0.55 -2.41
CA ILE A 199 5.60 -0.01 -2.09
C ILE A 199 5.37 -1.31 -1.32
N ALA A 200 5.88 -2.41 -1.87
CA ALA A 200 5.59 -3.76 -1.40
C ALA A 200 6.87 -4.54 -1.12
N GLY A 201 6.94 -5.18 0.04
CA GLY A 201 7.95 -6.19 0.35
C GLY A 201 7.47 -7.58 -0.05
N CYS A 202 8.08 -8.18 -1.09
CA CYS A 202 7.65 -9.44 -1.69
C CYS A 202 8.77 -10.47 -1.75
N LEU A 203 8.44 -11.74 -1.50
CA LEU A 203 9.26 -12.88 -1.91
C LEU A 203 8.40 -13.66 -2.90
N ASP A 204 8.84 -13.73 -4.16
CA ASP A 204 8.16 -14.42 -5.27
C ASP A 204 8.07 -15.95 -5.06
N HIS A 205 8.89 -16.52 -4.17
CA HIS A 205 8.95 -17.96 -3.91
C HIS A 205 8.74 -18.42 -2.45
N GLN A 206 8.65 -17.55 -1.44
CA GLN A 206 8.41 -17.93 -0.03
C GLN A 206 7.75 -16.82 0.81
N THR A 207 7.38 -17.16 2.06
CA THR A 207 6.84 -16.23 3.07
C THR A 207 7.68 -14.95 3.18
N SER A 208 7.06 -13.76 3.28
CA SER A 208 7.79 -12.50 3.50
C SER A 208 8.74 -12.66 4.70
N GLY A 209 9.88 -11.98 4.66
CA GLY A 209 10.92 -12.20 5.67
C GLY A 209 10.48 -11.70 7.04
N ASP A 210 9.86 -12.56 7.84
CA ASP A 210 9.59 -12.27 9.26
C ASP A 210 10.84 -12.59 10.08
N ILE A 211 11.45 -11.55 10.66
CA ILE A 211 12.62 -11.69 11.55
C ILE A 211 12.21 -11.97 13.01
N GLY A 212 10.95 -12.33 13.26
CA GLY A 212 10.35 -12.52 14.59
C GLY A 212 10.17 -11.22 15.36
N ARG A 213 10.32 -10.08 14.68
CA ARG A 213 10.16 -8.72 15.20
C ARG A 213 9.45 -7.81 14.21
N GLY A 214 8.78 -8.38 13.21
CA GLY A 214 8.19 -7.65 12.09
C GLY A 214 8.85 -7.97 10.75
N GLY A 215 8.23 -7.50 9.66
CA GLY A 215 8.68 -7.72 8.30
C GLY A 215 9.90 -6.87 7.91
N ILE A 216 10.76 -7.44 7.07
CA ILE A 216 12.00 -6.81 6.60
C ILE A 216 11.72 -5.46 5.91
N PHE A 217 10.71 -5.39 5.06
CA PHE A 217 10.35 -4.15 4.36
C PHE A 217 9.98 -3.05 5.35
N SER A 218 9.10 -3.36 6.31
CA SER A 218 8.66 -2.41 7.34
C SER A 218 9.84 -1.88 8.15
N HIS A 219 10.78 -2.73 8.55
CA HIS A 219 12.00 -2.29 9.24
C HIS A 219 12.89 -1.42 8.36
N SER A 220 13.17 -1.84 7.13
CA SER A 220 14.00 -1.09 6.18
C SER A 220 13.44 0.31 5.91
N MET A 221 12.11 0.42 5.71
CA MET A 221 11.43 1.70 5.52
C MET A 221 11.55 2.60 6.76
N MET A 222 11.30 2.05 7.95
CA MET A 222 11.40 2.82 9.19
C MET A 222 12.84 3.24 9.51
N MET A 223 13.84 2.42 9.16
CA MET A 223 15.26 2.78 9.25
C MET A 223 15.61 3.90 8.27
N ALA A 224 15.07 3.87 7.05
CA ALA A 224 15.25 4.91 6.06
C ALA A 224 14.69 6.25 6.55
N ILE A 225 13.46 6.26 7.10
CA ILE A 225 12.85 7.46 7.69
C ILE A 225 13.68 8.01 8.85
N ALA A 226 14.18 7.14 9.73
CA ALA A 226 15.02 7.56 10.85
C ALA A 226 16.33 8.22 10.37
N GLU A 227 17.01 7.64 9.39
CA GLU A 227 18.26 8.22 8.87
C GLU A 227 18.00 9.52 8.10
N LEU A 228 16.92 9.62 7.32
CA LEU A 228 16.54 10.86 6.65
C LEU A 228 16.28 11.99 7.68
N GLN A 229 15.66 11.69 8.82
CA GLN A 229 15.52 12.67 9.90
C GLN A 229 16.87 13.08 10.50
N GLU A 230 17.80 12.13 10.70
CA GLU A 230 19.15 12.42 11.19
C GLU A 230 19.95 13.30 10.21
N GLU A 231 19.70 13.13 8.90
CA GLU A 231 20.26 13.96 7.82
C GLU A 231 19.63 15.36 7.74
N GLY A 232 18.55 15.60 8.50
CA GLY A 232 17.84 16.87 8.53
C GLY A 232 16.89 17.09 7.37
N GLU A 233 16.49 16.02 6.69
CA GLU A 233 15.51 16.04 5.60
C GLU A 233 14.10 16.18 6.19
N ASP A 234 13.47 17.32 5.95
CA ASP A 234 12.12 17.66 6.40
C ASP A 234 11.07 17.58 5.28
N GLU A 235 11.50 17.34 4.04
CA GLU A 235 10.67 17.07 2.87
C GLU A 235 11.40 16.18 1.86
N TYR A 236 10.75 15.12 1.37
CA TYR A 236 11.31 14.21 0.38
C TYR A 236 10.23 13.46 -0.39
N SER A 237 10.56 13.00 -1.60
CA SER A 237 9.63 12.23 -2.43
C SER A 237 9.49 10.78 -1.96
N CYS A 238 8.41 10.13 -2.39
CA CYS A 238 8.26 8.68 -2.26
C CYS A 238 9.40 7.93 -2.96
N GLY A 239 9.90 8.45 -4.09
CA GLY A 239 11.08 7.91 -4.78
C GLY A 239 12.36 7.96 -3.94
N LYS A 240 12.64 9.09 -3.27
CA LYS A 240 13.78 9.22 -2.36
C LYS A 240 13.67 8.27 -1.17
N LEU A 241 12.47 8.15 -0.57
CA LEU A 241 12.24 7.18 0.50
C LEU A 241 12.46 5.74 0.02
N TYR A 242 11.93 5.39 -1.15
CA TYR A 242 12.10 4.05 -1.73
C TYR A 242 13.58 3.70 -1.90
N ASN A 243 14.37 4.60 -2.51
CA ASN A 243 15.81 4.37 -2.68
C ASN A 243 16.54 4.20 -1.35
N LYS A 244 16.19 5.01 -0.34
CA LYS A 244 16.75 4.89 1.01
C LYS A 244 16.33 3.59 1.69
N THR A 245 15.11 3.12 1.42
CA THR A 245 14.59 1.83 1.91
C THR A 245 15.39 0.67 1.31
N LEU A 246 15.64 0.67 0.00
CA LEU A 246 16.51 -0.32 -0.65
C LEU A 246 17.92 -0.34 -0.03
N GLN A 247 18.50 0.85 0.21
CA GLN A 247 19.80 0.96 0.85
C GLN A 247 19.79 0.33 2.27
N LYS A 248 18.75 0.57 3.06
CA LYS A 248 18.64 0.00 4.42
C LYS A 248 18.39 -1.49 4.43
N ASP A 249 17.67 -2.00 3.43
CA ASP A 249 17.55 -3.44 3.26
C ASP A 249 18.92 -4.09 3.02
N GLU A 250 19.67 -3.56 2.04
CA GLU A 250 20.99 -4.07 1.67
C GLU A 250 21.98 -4.00 2.84
N GLU A 251 21.98 -2.91 3.61
CA GLU A 251 22.89 -2.69 4.73
C GLU A 251 22.58 -3.57 5.96
N ALA A 252 21.30 -3.73 6.29
CA ALA A 252 20.87 -4.31 7.56
C ALA A 252 20.51 -5.79 7.47
N PHE A 253 19.95 -6.20 6.33
CA PHE A 253 19.39 -7.53 6.14
C PHE A 253 20.05 -8.28 4.97
N ALA A 254 20.49 -7.55 3.93
CA ALA A 254 20.92 -8.13 2.65
C ALA A 254 19.93 -9.20 2.19
N SER A 255 18.65 -8.84 2.22
CA SER A 255 17.57 -9.81 2.15
C SER A 255 17.44 -10.40 0.74
N GLN A 256 16.81 -11.57 0.64
CA GLN A 256 16.38 -12.11 -0.65
C GLN A 256 15.01 -11.54 -1.07
N GLN A 257 14.44 -10.65 -0.26
CA GLN A 257 13.13 -10.07 -0.50
C GLN A 257 13.26 -8.97 -1.54
N ASP A 258 12.36 -8.99 -2.51
CA ASP A 258 12.19 -7.91 -3.47
C ASP A 258 11.37 -6.79 -2.85
N ILE A 259 11.79 -5.55 -3.07
CA ILE A 259 11.01 -4.36 -2.74
C ILE A 259 10.52 -3.75 -4.05
N CYS A 260 9.23 -3.90 -4.29
CA CYS A 260 8.54 -3.41 -5.48
C CYS A 260 7.98 -2.00 -5.24
N LEU A 261 8.07 -1.15 -6.25
CA LEU A 261 7.42 0.16 -6.32
C LEU A 261 6.61 0.20 -7.60
N GLN A 262 5.32 0.50 -7.47
CA GLN A 262 4.44 0.75 -8.61
C GLN A 262 3.73 2.09 -8.49
N CYS A 263 3.39 2.70 -9.62
CA CYS A 263 2.59 3.92 -9.66
C CYS A 263 1.48 3.82 -10.69
N ALA A 264 0.34 4.44 -10.39
CA ALA A 264 -0.76 4.61 -11.32
C ALA A 264 -0.29 5.26 -12.64
N PRO A 265 -0.97 4.98 -13.77
CA PRO A 265 -0.55 5.47 -15.08
C PRO A 265 -0.32 6.98 -15.12
N GLY A 266 0.90 7.38 -15.53
CA GLY A 266 1.30 8.78 -15.66
C GLY A 266 1.87 9.44 -14.40
N LEU A 267 1.87 8.75 -13.25
CA LEU A 267 2.56 9.19 -12.04
C LEU A 267 4.00 8.67 -12.04
N LEU A 268 4.95 9.51 -11.63
CA LEU A 268 6.30 9.10 -11.26
C LEU A 268 6.47 9.20 -9.73
N PRO A 269 7.27 8.33 -9.11
CA PRO A 269 7.42 8.29 -7.66
C PRO A 269 8.07 9.56 -7.07
N ASN A 270 8.78 10.33 -7.88
CA ASN A 270 9.37 11.61 -7.49
C ASN A 270 8.39 12.80 -7.60
N HIS A 271 7.18 12.59 -8.13
CA HIS A 271 6.09 13.58 -8.23
C HIS A 271 5.07 13.48 -7.06
N MET A 272 5.38 12.67 -6.04
CA MET A 272 4.56 12.54 -4.85
C MET A 272 5.45 12.66 -3.62
N ALA A 273 5.25 13.72 -2.85
CA ALA A 273 5.91 13.90 -1.57
C ALA A 273 5.47 12.84 -0.56
N TRP A 274 6.41 12.35 0.23
CA TRP A 274 6.15 11.38 1.29
C TRP A 274 5.53 12.08 2.50
N PRO A 275 4.36 11.65 3.00
CA PRO A 275 3.63 12.39 4.04
C PRO A 275 4.05 12.04 5.47
N LEU A 276 4.74 10.91 5.70
CA LEU A 276 5.04 10.40 7.04
C LEU A 276 6.44 10.82 7.50
N ILE A 277 6.60 12.11 7.76
CA ILE A 277 7.86 12.72 8.22
C ILE A 277 7.79 13.00 9.73
N PRO A 278 8.65 12.38 10.57
CA PRO A 278 8.58 12.56 12.02
C PRO A 278 8.89 14.00 12.47
N LYS A 279 8.01 14.58 13.27
CA LYS A 279 8.11 15.95 13.83
C LYS A 279 8.87 16.03 15.16
N ARG A 280 9.24 14.88 15.70
CA ARG A 280 10.04 14.69 16.93
C ARG A 280 11.07 13.60 16.71
N PRO A 281 12.13 13.51 17.54
CA PRO A 281 13.16 12.47 17.39
C PRO A 281 12.53 11.08 17.29
N TYR A 282 12.77 10.42 16.18
CA TYR A 282 12.27 9.10 15.86
C TYR A 282 13.43 8.12 15.82
N ALA A 283 13.22 6.94 16.41
CA ALA A 283 14.17 5.84 16.34
C ALA A 283 13.47 4.68 15.66
N ALA A 284 14.06 4.10 14.61
CA ALA A 284 13.51 2.89 14.00
C ALA A 284 13.40 1.76 15.05
N PRO A 285 12.43 0.83 14.91
CA PRO A 285 12.25 -0.28 15.86
C PRO A 285 13.41 -1.27 15.82
N TYR A 286 14.03 -1.49 14.65
CA TYR A 286 15.23 -2.30 14.52
C TYR A 286 16.40 -1.68 15.32
N GLY A 287 17.10 -2.50 16.11
CA GLY A 287 18.24 -2.03 16.91
C GLY A 287 17.91 -1.28 18.21
N ARG A 288 16.62 -1.05 18.56
CA ARG A 288 16.26 -0.52 19.89
C ARG A 288 16.75 -1.49 20.97
N ARG A 289 17.59 -1.01 21.88
CA ARG A 289 17.86 -1.75 23.14
C ARG A 289 16.54 -1.80 23.90
N CYS A 290 16.00 -2.99 24.11
CA CYS A 290 14.91 -3.18 25.07
C CYS A 290 15.45 -2.79 26.44
N TYR A 291 15.11 -1.59 26.92
CA TYR A 291 15.21 -1.32 28.35
C TYR A 291 14.02 -2.05 28.98
N GLY A 292 14.31 -3.24 29.51
CA GLY A 292 13.40 -3.97 30.39
C GLY A 292 13.31 -3.36 31.77
#